data_AF-A0A7W7SK12-F1
#
_entry.id   AF-A0A7W7SK12-F1
#
_cell.length_a   1.000
_cell.length_b   1.000
_cell.length_c   1.000
_cell.angle_alpha   90.00
_cell.angle_beta   90.00
_cell.angle_gamma   90.00
#
_symmetry.space_group_name_H-M   'P 1'
#
loop_
_entity.id
_entity.type
_entity.pdbx_description
1 polymer ?
#
loop_
_entity_poly.entity_id
_entity_poly.type
_entity_poly.pdbx_seq_one_letter_code
_entity_poly.pdbx_strand_id
1 'polypeptide(L)'
;MIWDKHARSWDRGYAHARAWAETHGHLAIPAAEKLDGHAVGAWAGRQRKNTKLTAAQDAKLTALDAMWRLDPDWNRSYRRMLAYLAGGGTLTGPANRTGGEADPTFRPGAWLRKQDKARTDQKLTVQQVALLETLLATRPAALAQQQSERPAEGSVTWAAEWTCDACGEGGDAQFEDGT
;
A
#
# COMPACT_ATOMS: atom_id res chain seq x y z
N MET A 1 38.34 -14.31 24.84
CA MET A 1 37.52 -13.09 24.71
C MET A 1 37.22 -12.83 23.24
N ILE A 2 36.05 -13.20 22.73
CA ILE A 2 35.68 -13.09 21.29
C ILE A 2 34.53 -12.08 21.07
N TRP A 3 34.07 -11.40 22.14
CA TRP A 3 32.84 -10.63 22.16
C TRP A 3 32.93 -9.21 21.56
N ASP A 4 34.12 -8.59 21.51
CA ASP A 4 34.24 -7.16 21.16
C ASP A 4 34.16 -6.88 19.64
N LYS A 5 34.62 -7.81 18.79
CA LYS A 5 34.66 -7.60 17.33
C LYS A 5 33.27 -7.45 16.68
N HIS A 6 32.28 -8.18 17.19
CA HIS A 6 30.92 -8.19 16.63
C HIS A 6 30.15 -6.94 17.05
N ALA A 7 30.33 -6.49 18.30
CA ALA A 7 29.78 -5.24 18.78
C ALA A 7 30.31 -4.05 17.96
N ARG A 8 31.64 -3.94 17.80
CA ARG A 8 32.25 -2.89 16.97
C ARG A 8 31.82 -2.93 15.51
N SER A 9 31.58 -4.13 14.96
CA SER A 9 31.07 -4.26 13.59
C SER A 9 29.63 -3.76 13.46
N TRP A 10 28.78 -4.08 14.44
CA TRP A 10 27.41 -3.59 14.48
C TRP A 10 27.35 -2.07 14.68
N ASP A 11 28.13 -1.53 15.62
CA ASP A 11 28.18 -0.09 15.90
C ASP A 11 28.64 0.71 14.67
N ARG A 12 29.62 0.18 13.92
CA ARG A 12 30.00 0.80 12.63
C ARG A 12 28.85 0.80 11.64
N GLY A 13 28.18 -0.33 11.42
CA GLY A 13 27.03 -0.39 10.50
C GLY A 13 25.89 0.55 10.94
N TYR A 14 25.64 0.63 12.24
CA TYR A 14 24.66 1.54 12.83
C TYR A 14 25.02 3.01 12.60
N ALA A 15 26.30 3.40 12.75
CA ALA A 15 26.73 4.77 12.48
C ALA A 15 26.48 5.19 11.02
N HIS A 16 26.74 4.30 10.05
CA HIS A 16 26.47 4.58 8.64
C HIS A 16 24.96 4.64 8.35
N ALA A 17 24.18 3.74 8.97
CA ALA A 17 22.72 3.75 8.86
C ALA A 17 22.12 5.05 9.44
N ARG A 18 22.67 5.54 10.55
CA ARG A 18 22.30 6.81 11.15
C ARG A 18 22.66 7.99 10.25
N ALA A 19 23.88 8.06 9.71
CA ALA A 19 24.30 9.12 8.79
C ALA A 19 23.40 9.18 7.54
N TRP A 20 23.02 8.01 7.01
CA TRP A 20 22.05 7.92 5.93
C TRP A 20 20.68 8.49 6.34
N ALA A 21 20.17 8.09 7.51
CA ALA A 21 18.89 8.56 8.03
C ALA A 21 18.89 10.06 8.33
N GLU A 22 20.01 10.65 8.77
CA GLU A 22 20.15 12.10 8.96
C GLU A 22 20.09 12.85 7.63
N THR A 23 20.62 12.27 6.55
CA THR A 23 20.62 12.91 5.22
C THR A 23 19.27 12.76 4.49
N HIS A 24 18.63 11.59 4.59
CA HIS A 24 17.42 11.26 3.83
C HIS A 24 16.13 11.25 4.65
N GLY A 25 16.23 11.31 5.98
CA GLY A 25 15.09 11.16 6.90
C GLY A 25 14.49 9.75 6.95
N HIS A 26 15.18 8.73 6.42
CA HIS A 26 14.64 7.38 6.30
C HIS A 26 15.67 6.27 6.18
N LEU A 27 15.31 5.05 6.61
CA LEU A 27 16.16 3.87 6.52
C LEU A 27 15.79 2.92 5.37
N ALA A 28 15.08 3.44 4.35
CA ALA A 28 14.69 2.71 3.14
C ALA A 28 15.85 2.56 2.12
N ILE A 29 17.02 2.16 2.60
CA ILE A 29 18.28 2.10 1.84
C ILE A 29 18.20 1.00 0.74
N PRO A 30 18.55 1.31 -0.52
CA PRO A 30 18.72 0.31 -1.56
C PRO A 30 19.80 -0.72 -1.20
N ALA A 31 19.62 -2.00 -1.51
CA ALA A 31 20.55 -3.05 -1.10
C ALA A 31 21.98 -2.88 -1.66
N ALA A 32 22.12 -2.23 -2.82
CA ALA A 32 23.40 -1.99 -3.49
C ALA A 32 24.14 -0.75 -2.96
N GLU A 33 23.49 0.08 -2.13
CA GLU A 33 24.02 1.36 -1.70
C GLU A 33 25.19 1.22 -0.74
N LYS A 34 26.22 2.06 -0.94
CA LYS A 34 27.41 2.11 -0.10
C LYS A 34 27.64 3.53 0.39
N LEU A 35 27.84 3.67 1.70
CA LEU A 35 28.24 4.92 2.32
C LEU A 35 29.69 4.77 2.81
N ASP A 36 30.59 5.64 2.35
CA ASP A 36 32.02 5.61 2.70
C ASP A 36 32.69 4.24 2.49
N GLY A 37 32.31 3.57 1.40
CA GLY A 37 32.78 2.21 1.06
C GLY A 37 32.13 1.09 1.88
N HIS A 38 31.32 1.41 2.89
CA HIS A 38 30.56 0.44 3.65
C HIS A 38 29.22 0.12 2.97
N ALA A 39 28.93 -1.17 2.76
CA ALA A 39 27.68 -1.64 2.15
C ALA A 39 26.49 -1.53 3.11
N VAL A 40 26.08 -0.30 3.42
CA VAL A 40 25.02 0.04 4.38
C VAL A 40 23.67 -0.53 3.96
N GLY A 41 23.36 -0.59 2.65
CA GLY A 41 22.16 -1.24 2.14
C GLY A 41 22.11 -2.73 2.42
N ALA A 42 23.21 -3.43 2.14
CA ALA A 42 23.35 -4.85 2.44
C ALA A 42 23.35 -5.13 3.95
N TRP A 43 23.97 -4.26 4.75
CA TRP A 43 23.95 -4.36 6.21
C TRP A 43 22.53 -4.22 6.76
N ALA A 44 21.78 -3.20 6.34
CA ALA A 44 20.39 -3.00 6.75
C ALA A 44 19.52 -4.21 6.37
N GLY A 45 19.68 -4.72 5.15
CA GLY A 45 19.00 -5.95 4.70
C GLY A 45 19.32 -7.17 5.58
N ARG A 46 20.57 -7.31 6.03
CA ARG A 46 20.96 -8.36 6.99
C ARG A 46 20.30 -8.15 8.36
N GLN A 47 20.22 -6.93 8.86
CA GLN A 47 19.56 -6.65 10.15
C GLN A 47 18.07 -7.01 10.10
N ARG A 48 17.38 -6.73 8.98
CA ARG A 48 15.94 -7.06 8.83
C ARG A 48 15.67 -8.56 8.88
N LYS A 49 16.54 -9.36 8.24
CA LYS A 49 16.43 -10.82 8.23
C LYS A 49 16.94 -11.48 9.52
N ASN A 50 17.67 -10.73 10.34
CA ASN A 50 18.25 -11.27 11.56
C ASN A 50 17.20 -11.28 12.68
N THR A 51 16.77 -12.48 13.07
CA THR A 51 15.83 -12.70 14.19
C THR A 51 16.50 -12.64 15.55
N LYS A 52 17.84 -12.59 15.62
CA LYS A 52 18.63 -12.58 16.85
C LYS A 52 19.12 -11.19 17.25
N LEU A 53 18.48 -10.11 16.77
CA LEU A 53 18.81 -8.78 17.26
C LEU A 53 18.48 -8.68 18.75
N THR A 54 19.35 -8.03 19.51
CA THR A 54 19.03 -7.66 20.89
C THR A 54 17.94 -6.58 20.89
N ALA A 55 17.11 -6.55 21.94
CA ALA A 55 16.06 -5.54 22.06
C ALA A 55 16.62 -4.10 21.99
N ALA A 56 17.82 -3.88 22.54
CA ALA A 56 18.50 -2.58 22.46
C ALA A 56 18.90 -2.20 21.02
N GLN A 57 19.35 -3.16 20.21
CA GLN A 57 19.69 -2.92 18.80
C GLN A 57 18.44 -2.66 17.95
N ASP A 58 17.36 -3.40 18.22
CA ASP A 58 16.08 -3.17 17.57
C ASP A 58 15.55 -1.77 17.88
N ALA A 59 15.50 -1.40 19.17
CA ALA A 59 15.04 -0.08 19.60
C ALA A 59 15.86 1.06 18.97
N LYS A 60 17.20 0.90 18.86
CA LYS A 60 18.07 1.88 18.19
C LYS A 60 17.73 2.09 16.72
N LEU A 61 17.37 1.03 15.98
CA LEU A 61 16.99 1.12 14.57
C LEU A 61 15.57 1.64 14.41
N THR A 62 14.65 1.19 15.27
CA THR A 62 13.25 1.65 15.32
C THR A 62 13.16 3.14 15.66
N ALA A 63 14.06 3.66 16.49
CA ALA A 63 14.18 5.10 16.77
C ALA A 63 14.61 5.93 15.55
N LEU A 64 15.36 5.35 14.61
CA LEU A 64 15.74 6.03 13.37
C LEU A 64 14.60 6.01 12.34
N ASP A 65 13.94 4.87 12.17
CA ASP A 65 12.81 4.72 11.25
C ASP A 65 11.91 3.58 11.70
N ALA A 66 10.69 3.87 12.15
CA ALA A 66 9.73 2.83 12.56
C ALA A 66 9.40 1.83 11.43
N MET A 67 9.61 2.21 10.17
CA MET A 67 9.37 1.37 8.99
C MET A 67 10.61 0.59 8.55
N TRP A 68 11.71 0.60 9.34
CA TRP A 68 12.98 -0.02 8.93
C TRP A 68 12.89 -1.53 8.70
N ARG A 69 11.96 -2.23 9.36
CA ARG A 69 11.75 -3.69 9.18
C ARG A 69 11.00 -4.04 7.90
N LEU A 70 10.29 -3.08 7.31
CA LEU A 70 9.53 -3.29 6.09
C LEU A 70 10.43 -3.44 4.86
N ASP A 71 9.83 -3.92 3.78
CA ASP A 71 10.49 -3.97 2.48
C ASP A 71 10.96 -2.54 2.08
N PRO A 72 12.22 -2.36 1.65
CA PRO A 72 12.75 -1.03 1.36
C PRO A 72 12.08 -0.40 0.14
N ASP A 73 11.71 -1.20 -0.86
CA ASP A 73 11.05 -0.71 -2.08
C ASP A 73 9.63 -0.28 -1.76
N TRP A 74 8.95 -1.03 -0.88
CA TRP A 74 7.65 -0.65 -0.36
C TRP A 74 7.71 0.64 0.45
N ASN A 75 8.66 0.76 1.40
CA ASN A 75 8.85 1.97 2.23
C ASN A 75 9.14 3.21 1.34
N ARG A 76 10.02 3.09 0.34
CA ARG A 76 10.27 4.18 -0.62
C ARG A 76 9.01 4.58 -1.39
N SER A 77 8.24 3.60 -1.88
CA SER A 77 7.01 3.87 -2.63
C SER A 77 5.93 4.53 -1.76
N TYR A 78 5.81 4.10 -0.49
CA TYR A 78 4.91 4.71 0.48
C TYR A 78 5.29 6.18 0.75
N ARG A 79 6.58 6.46 0.95
CA ARG A 79 7.06 7.84 1.14
C ARG A 79 6.88 8.71 -0.10
N ARG A 80 7.07 8.17 -1.31
CA ARG A 80 6.74 8.86 -2.58
C ARG A 80 5.25 9.19 -2.66
N MET A 81 4.37 8.29 -2.19
CA MET A 81 2.95 8.57 -2.09
C MET A 81 2.66 9.70 -1.09
N LEU A 82 3.28 9.70 0.09
CA LEU A 82 3.12 10.79 1.06
C LEU A 82 3.58 12.14 0.48
N ALA A 83 4.72 12.18 -0.20
CA ALA A 83 5.21 13.39 -0.87
C ALA A 83 4.25 13.86 -1.97
N TYR A 84 3.70 12.93 -2.76
CA TYR A 84 2.70 13.23 -3.78
C TYR A 84 1.42 13.84 -3.17
N LEU A 85 0.93 13.30 -2.04
CA LEU A 85 -0.23 13.86 -1.33
C LEU A 85 0.07 15.23 -0.73
N ALA A 86 1.26 15.41 -0.15
CA ALA A 86 1.70 16.70 0.36
C ALA A 86 1.81 17.77 -0.75
N GLY A 87 2.14 17.37 -1.98
CA GLY A 87 2.15 18.22 -3.17
C GLY A 87 0.76 18.51 -3.76
N GLY A 88 -0.33 18.14 -3.09
CA GLY A 88 -1.71 18.36 -3.57
C GLY A 88 -2.24 17.25 -4.48
N GLY A 89 -1.56 16.11 -4.54
CA GLY A 89 -1.98 14.97 -5.32
C GLY A 89 -3.21 14.24 -4.76
N THR A 90 -4.03 13.67 -5.64
CA THR A 90 -5.25 12.95 -5.24
C THR A 90 -5.04 11.43 -5.19
N LEU A 91 -5.64 10.75 -4.20
CA LEU A 91 -5.63 9.28 -4.11
C LEU A 91 -6.46 8.60 -5.21
N THR A 92 -7.53 9.26 -5.64
CA THR A 92 -8.46 8.79 -6.68
C THR A 92 -8.03 9.26 -8.06
N GLY A 93 -8.19 8.39 -9.07
CA GLY A 93 -7.88 8.69 -10.46
C GLY A 93 -7.39 7.46 -11.24
N PRO A 94 -7.00 7.65 -12.51
CA PRO A 94 -6.51 6.56 -13.35
C PRO A 94 -5.20 5.97 -12.82
N ALA A 95 -4.98 4.67 -13.04
CA ALA A 95 -3.79 3.99 -12.52
C ALA A 95 -2.47 4.50 -13.10
N ASN A 96 -2.47 4.95 -14.35
CA ASN A 96 -1.26 5.37 -15.04
C ASN A 96 -0.90 6.85 -14.82
N ARG A 97 -1.57 7.52 -13.87
CA ARG A 97 -1.25 8.91 -13.50
C ARG A 97 0.19 9.02 -13.00
N THR A 98 0.86 10.12 -13.35
CA THR A 98 2.20 10.45 -12.90
C THR A 98 2.17 11.00 -11.47
N GLY A 99 3.28 10.86 -10.74
CA GLY A 99 3.46 11.39 -9.39
C GLY A 99 3.65 12.91 -9.31
N GLY A 100 3.18 13.66 -10.32
CA GLY A 100 3.43 15.08 -10.48
C GLY A 100 4.82 15.39 -11.07
N GLU A 101 5.18 16.69 -11.08
CA GLU A 101 6.47 17.18 -11.60
C GLU A 101 7.65 16.72 -10.74
N ALA A 102 7.44 16.54 -9.44
CA ALA A 102 8.47 16.10 -8.51
C ALA A 102 8.95 14.66 -8.79
N ASP A 103 8.10 13.81 -9.37
CA ASP A 103 8.46 12.43 -9.67
C ASP A 103 7.63 11.81 -10.81
N PRO A 104 8.04 12.06 -12.07
CA PRO A 104 7.31 11.58 -13.24
C PRO A 104 7.36 10.06 -13.41
N THR A 105 8.31 9.38 -12.77
CA THR A 105 8.48 7.91 -12.86
C THR A 105 7.57 7.18 -11.88
N PHE A 106 7.18 7.84 -10.79
CA PHE A 106 6.25 7.26 -9.84
C PHE A 106 4.84 7.20 -10.43
N ARG A 107 4.23 6.01 -10.41
CA ARG A 107 2.82 5.80 -10.78
C ARG A 107 2.00 5.45 -9.53
N PRO A 108 1.48 6.46 -8.80
CA PRO A 108 0.76 6.24 -7.55
C PRO A 108 -0.50 5.37 -7.72
N GLY A 109 -1.25 5.53 -8.81
CA GLY A 109 -2.45 4.73 -9.05
C GLY A 109 -2.14 3.24 -9.33
N ALA A 110 -1.06 2.95 -10.06
CA ALA A 110 -0.60 1.59 -10.31
C ALA A 110 -0.08 0.94 -9.02
N TRP A 111 0.62 1.72 -8.18
CA TRP A 111 1.07 1.24 -6.87
C TRP A 111 -0.09 0.88 -5.94
N LEU A 112 -1.15 1.70 -5.88
CA LEU A 112 -2.36 1.41 -5.09
C LEU A 112 -3.03 0.11 -5.52
N ARG A 113 -3.25 -0.09 -6.83
CA ARG A 113 -3.81 -1.36 -7.35
C ARG A 113 -2.96 -2.58 -6.98
N LYS A 114 -1.63 -2.42 -7.00
CA LYS A 114 -0.71 -3.47 -6.55
C LYS A 114 -0.89 -3.77 -5.05
N GLN A 115 -1.14 -2.74 -4.22
CA GLN A 115 -1.42 -2.95 -2.80
C GLN A 115 -2.78 -3.61 -2.57
N ASP A 116 -3.82 -3.21 -3.29
CA ASP A 116 -5.14 -3.83 -3.21
C ASP A 116 -5.08 -5.32 -3.55
N LYS A 117 -4.38 -5.66 -4.64
CA LYS A 117 -4.12 -7.06 -5.01
C LYS A 117 -3.31 -7.78 -3.94
N ALA A 118 -2.25 -7.17 -3.41
CA ALA A 118 -1.44 -7.78 -2.34
C ALA A 118 -2.23 -7.99 -1.05
N ARG A 119 -3.23 -7.13 -0.77
CA ARG A 119 -4.17 -7.29 0.35
C ARG A 119 -5.09 -8.47 0.13
N THR A 120 -5.69 -8.59 -1.06
CA THR A 120 -6.52 -9.75 -1.44
C THR A 120 -5.74 -11.05 -1.38
N ASP A 121 -4.47 -11.03 -1.81
CA ASP A 121 -3.55 -12.16 -1.76
C ASP A 121 -3.02 -12.47 -0.33
N GLN A 122 -3.40 -11.68 0.69
CA GLN A 122 -2.89 -11.76 2.08
C GLN A 122 -1.35 -11.72 2.20
N LYS A 123 -0.67 -11.02 1.28
CA LYS A 123 0.80 -10.88 1.26
C LYS A 123 1.31 -9.66 2.03
N LEU A 124 0.40 -8.82 2.54
CA LEU A 124 0.75 -7.63 3.30
C LEU A 124 0.96 -7.97 4.78
N THR A 125 1.99 -7.38 5.36
CA THR A 125 2.20 -7.42 6.81
C THR A 125 1.17 -6.54 7.54
N VAL A 126 0.87 -6.86 8.80
CA VAL A 126 -0.05 -6.07 9.64
C VAL A 126 0.36 -4.59 9.68
N GLN A 127 1.66 -4.30 9.80
CA GLN A 127 2.19 -2.94 9.79
C GLN A 127 1.95 -2.24 8.44
N GLN A 128 2.08 -2.92 7.30
CA GLN A 128 1.78 -2.33 5.98
C GLN A 128 0.30 -2.00 5.83
N VAL A 129 -0.59 -2.88 6.31
CA VAL A 129 -2.04 -2.65 6.28
C VAL A 129 -2.39 -1.41 7.11
N ALA A 130 -1.91 -1.31 8.34
CA ALA A 130 -2.17 -0.16 9.21
C ALA A 130 -1.69 1.17 8.59
N LEU A 131 -0.53 1.18 7.92
CA LEU A 131 -0.02 2.36 7.22
C LEU A 131 -0.86 2.74 5.99
N LEU A 132 -1.38 1.75 5.25
CA LEU A 132 -2.30 1.98 4.14
C LEU A 132 -3.64 2.50 4.62
N GLU A 133 -4.16 1.95 5.71
CA GLU A 133 -5.40 2.43 6.34
C GLU A 133 -5.24 3.86 6.84
N THR A 134 -4.12 4.21 7.47
CA THR A 134 -3.82 5.59 7.87
C THR A 134 -3.80 6.53 6.67
N LEU A 135 -3.19 6.09 5.56
CA LEU A 135 -3.12 6.85 4.32
C LEU A 135 -4.49 7.04 3.67
N LEU A 136 -5.34 6.00 3.69
CA LEU A 136 -6.71 6.06 3.18
C LEU A 136 -7.67 6.81 4.12
N ALA A 137 -7.42 6.81 5.42
CA ALA A 137 -8.18 7.54 6.42
C ALA A 137 -7.90 9.06 6.38
N THR A 138 -6.74 9.46 5.86
CA THR A 138 -6.41 10.88 5.61
C THR A 138 -7.19 11.46 4.43
N ARG A 139 -7.99 10.63 3.73
CA ARG A 139 -8.98 11.08 2.76
C ARG A 139 -10.09 11.86 3.49
N PRO A 140 -10.55 13.03 3.00
CA PRO A 140 -11.86 13.51 3.43
C PRO A 140 -12.88 12.41 3.15
N ALA A 141 -13.73 12.12 4.14
CA ALA A 141 -14.55 10.92 4.35
C ALA A 141 -15.60 10.58 3.27
N ALA A 142 -15.30 10.77 1.99
CA ALA A 142 -16.25 10.65 0.88
C ALA A 142 -16.33 9.24 0.24
N LEU A 143 -15.48 8.27 0.60
CA LEU A 143 -15.57 6.90 0.03
C LEU A 143 -15.82 5.77 1.03
N ALA A 144 -16.01 6.06 2.32
CA ALA A 144 -16.47 5.02 3.25
C ALA A 144 -17.87 4.49 2.87
N GLN A 145 -18.65 5.25 2.10
CA GLN A 145 -20.01 4.87 1.67
C GLN A 145 -20.03 3.84 0.53
N GLN A 146 -18.99 3.76 -0.32
CA GLN A 146 -19.06 2.96 -1.56
C GLN A 146 -18.65 1.48 -1.36
N GLN A 147 -18.09 1.10 -0.20
CA GLN A 147 -17.76 -0.30 0.12
C GLN A 147 -18.80 -0.99 1.02
N SER A 148 -19.66 -0.23 1.70
CA SER A 148 -20.82 -0.77 2.44
C SER A 148 -22.01 -1.11 1.53
N GLU A 149 -22.02 -0.62 0.28
CA GLU A 149 -23.06 -0.90 -0.72
C GLU A 149 -22.67 -2.02 -1.68
N ARG A 150 -21.83 -2.99 -1.26
CA ARG A 150 -21.84 -4.31 -1.87
C ARG A 150 -22.98 -5.09 -1.21
N PRO A 151 -24.16 -5.27 -1.84
CA PRO A 151 -25.13 -6.19 -1.30
C PRO A 151 -24.47 -7.56 -1.24
N ALA A 152 -24.62 -8.24 -0.10
CA ALA A 152 -24.29 -9.65 0.00
C ALA A 152 -25.17 -10.40 -1.00
N GLU A 153 -24.61 -10.73 -2.17
CA GLU A 153 -25.18 -11.75 -3.03
C GLU A 153 -25.16 -13.06 -2.26
N GLY A 154 -26.33 -13.52 -1.84
CA GLY A 154 -26.44 -14.84 -1.19
C GLY A 154 -27.64 -15.04 -0.30
N SER A 155 -28.85 -14.72 -0.76
CA SER A 155 -30.10 -15.44 -0.40
C SER A 155 -31.30 -14.87 -1.16
N VAL A 156 -31.30 -15.01 -2.49
CA VAL A 156 -32.58 -15.07 -3.21
C VAL A 156 -33.05 -16.51 -3.10
N THR A 157 -33.90 -16.78 -2.13
CA THR A 157 -34.68 -18.02 -2.10
C THR A 157 -35.64 -17.97 -3.28
N TRP A 158 -35.39 -18.79 -4.30
CA TRP A 158 -36.39 -19.07 -5.32
C TRP A 158 -37.50 -19.86 -4.64
N ALA A 159 -38.56 -19.17 -4.22
CA ALA A 159 -39.77 -19.78 -3.74
C ALA A 159 -40.97 -18.93 -4.18
N ALA A 160 -41.84 -19.63 -4.91
CA ALA A 160 -43.27 -19.43 -5.03
C ALA A 160 -43.81 -18.51 -6.16
N GLU A 161 -44.59 -19.18 -7.01
CA GLU A 161 -45.85 -18.73 -7.61
C GLU A 161 -45.78 -17.91 -8.90
N TRP A 162 -45.64 -18.64 -10.01
CA TRP A 162 -46.26 -18.27 -11.27
C TRP A 162 -47.61 -18.98 -11.37
N THR A 163 -48.66 -18.27 -10.98
CA THR A 163 -50.03 -18.55 -11.43
C THR A 163 -50.64 -17.22 -11.87
N CYS A 164 -50.69 -17.02 -13.18
CA CYS A 164 -51.65 -16.09 -13.76
C CYS A 164 -52.35 -16.82 -14.90
N ASP A 165 -53.46 -17.43 -14.50
CA ASP A 165 -54.47 -18.07 -15.33
C ASP A 165 -55.40 -16.96 -15.86
N ALA A 166 -55.46 -16.85 -17.19
CA ALA A 166 -56.58 -16.43 -18.04
C ALA A 166 -57.34 -15.08 -17.81
N CYS A 167 -57.46 -14.31 -18.91
CA CYS A 167 -58.71 -13.82 -19.56
C CYS A 167 -58.78 -12.32 -19.92
N GLY A 168 -59.26 -12.07 -21.16
CA GLY A 168 -60.00 -10.86 -21.59
C GLY A 168 -59.23 -9.94 -22.55
N GLU A 169 -59.29 -10.11 -23.88
CA GLU A 169 -60.35 -9.68 -24.82
C GLU A 169 -59.99 -8.38 -25.59
N GLY A 170 -59.90 -8.51 -26.92
CA GLY A 170 -60.47 -7.58 -27.91
C GLY A 170 -59.87 -6.17 -28.08
N GLY A 171 -59.17 -5.95 -29.20
CA GLY A 171 -58.83 -4.60 -29.66
C GLY A 171 -58.19 -4.61 -31.05
N ASP A 172 -59.02 -4.78 -32.07
CA ASP A 172 -58.71 -4.65 -33.50
C ASP A 172 -58.07 -3.29 -33.83
N ALA A 173 -56.93 -3.28 -34.54
CA ALA A 173 -56.33 -2.09 -35.12
C ALA A 173 -56.39 -2.20 -36.65
N GLN A 174 -57.51 -1.77 -37.23
CA GLN A 174 -57.58 -1.34 -38.63
C GLN A 174 -57.22 0.15 -38.68
N PHE A 175 -56.14 0.50 -39.40
CA PHE A 175 -55.95 1.84 -39.92
C PHE A 175 -55.61 1.71 -41.40
N GLU A 176 -56.57 2.13 -42.23
CA GLU A 176 -56.54 2.10 -43.68
C GLU A 176 -55.59 3.16 -44.25
N ASP A 177 -54.92 2.78 -45.34
CA ASP A 177 -54.16 3.63 -46.24
C ASP A 177 -55.16 4.35 -47.18
N GLY A 178 -54.99 5.67 -47.34
CA GLY A 178 -55.98 6.51 -48.02
C GLY A 178 -55.35 7.73 -48.71
N THR A 179 -54.96 7.49 -49.96
CA THR A 179 -54.91 8.36 -51.15
C THR A 179 -54.12 9.68 -51.11
#